data_AF-A0A2V1BA09-F1
#
_entry.id   AF-A0A2V1BA09-F1
#
_cell.length_a   1.000
_cell.length_b   1.000
_cell.length_c   1.000
_cell.angle_alpha   90.00
_cell.angle_beta   90.00
_cell.angle_gamma   90.00
#
_symmetry.space_group_name_H-M   'P 1'
#
loop_
_entity.id
_entity.type
_entity.pdbx_description
1 polymer ?
#
loop_
_entity_poly.entity_id
_entity_poly.type
_entity_poly.pdbx_seq_one_letter_code
_entity_poly.pdbx_strand_id
1 'polypeptide(L)'
;LTSHSDIVQRCNHPKRQIIGGLPYGDLVIKLSVATVVKFGAGVSGEEADNQRRAFDLLDGSVVRVPRVIDFFTWTDGGYTKGYLVMEYIDGDILESVSSYQIDQIVKILSHFSTIQCQRPGPLQTGVSRGLLWEENGKPNFETVKQMEHWLNLRLPGVESKLALERYPLVLCHLDLAPRNIIWLKDGSVCLLDWASAGFYPRFFEICLLKIME
;
A
#
# COMPACT_ATOMS: atom_id res chain seq x y z
N LEU A 1 23.12 2.45 -13.05
CA LEU A 1 22.08 2.97 -12.12
C LEU A 1 21.96 4.46 -12.38
N THR A 2 20.76 4.96 -12.66
CA THR A 2 20.49 6.40 -12.78
C THR A 2 20.69 7.05 -11.40
N SER A 3 21.36 8.21 -11.32
CA SER A 3 21.61 8.84 -10.03
C SER A 3 20.34 9.44 -9.41
N HIS A 4 20.30 9.64 -8.08
CA HIS A 4 19.16 10.28 -7.42
C HIS A 4 18.90 11.70 -7.96
N SER A 5 19.95 12.47 -8.23
CA SER A 5 19.85 13.80 -8.85
C SER A 5 19.18 13.75 -10.22
N ASP A 6 19.57 12.79 -11.08
CA ASP A 6 18.95 12.63 -12.39
C ASP A 6 17.47 12.26 -12.28
N ILE A 7 17.10 11.40 -11.33
CA ILE A 7 15.69 11.04 -11.08
C ILE A 7 14.90 12.27 -10.67
N VAL A 8 15.41 13.06 -9.73
CA VAL A 8 14.76 14.31 -9.27
C VAL A 8 14.59 15.30 -10.41
N GLN A 9 15.61 15.49 -11.26
CA GLN A 9 15.51 16.36 -12.44
C GLN A 9 14.42 15.90 -13.40
N ARG A 10 14.31 14.58 -13.64
CA ARG A 10 13.26 14.01 -14.50
C ARG A 10 11.87 14.16 -13.90
N CYS A 11 11.73 14.01 -12.58
CA CYS A 11 10.48 14.26 -11.86
C CYS A 11 10.03 15.73 -11.95
N ASN A 12 10.96 16.68 -12.01
CA ASN A 12 10.65 18.10 -12.15
C ASN A 12 10.48 18.55 -13.61
N HIS A 13 10.86 17.72 -14.58
CA HIS A 13 10.79 18.07 -15.99
C HIS A 13 9.33 18.34 -16.44
N PRO A 14 9.06 19.41 -17.21
CA PRO A 14 7.69 19.77 -17.61
C PRO A 14 7.05 18.76 -18.57
N LYS A 15 7.85 18.04 -19.36
CA LYS A 15 7.38 16.99 -20.29
C LYS A 15 7.44 15.57 -19.70
N ARG A 16 7.46 15.44 -18.37
CA ARG A 16 7.47 14.12 -17.72
C ARG A 16 6.20 13.34 -18.06
N GLN A 17 6.32 12.04 -18.26
CA GLN A 17 5.19 11.17 -18.53
C GLN A 17 4.53 10.77 -17.20
N ILE A 18 3.50 11.51 -16.80
CA ILE A 18 2.67 11.17 -15.65
C ILE A 18 1.76 10.00 -16.03
N ILE A 19 1.74 8.97 -15.20
CA ILE A 19 0.94 7.76 -15.41
C ILE A 19 0.02 7.44 -14.23
N GLY A 20 0.08 8.22 -13.15
CA GLY A 20 -0.75 8.03 -11.98
C GLY A 20 -0.52 9.11 -10.92
N GLY A 21 -1.35 9.09 -9.88
CA GLY A 21 -1.34 10.09 -8.80
C GLY A 21 -2.39 11.18 -8.98
N LEU A 22 -2.47 12.07 -7.98
CA LEU A 22 -3.42 13.18 -7.96
C LEU A 22 -2.74 14.51 -8.29
N PRO A 23 -3.41 15.45 -8.97
CA PRO A 23 -2.94 16.82 -9.07
C PRO A 23 -2.66 17.38 -7.67
N TYR A 24 -1.47 17.94 -7.47
CA TYR A 24 -0.99 18.49 -6.17
C TYR A 24 -0.74 17.46 -5.06
N GLY A 25 -0.89 16.16 -5.32
CA GLY A 25 -0.51 15.07 -4.42
C GLY A 25 0.76 14.35 -4.84
N ASP A 26 0.89 13.08 -4.42
CA ASP A 26 1.95 12.20 -4.90
C ASP A 26 1.70 11.84 -6.37
N LEU A 27 2.76 11.84 -7.18
CA LEU A 27 2.72 11.57 -8.61
C LEU A 27 3.52 10.33 -8.96
N VAL A 28 3.05 9.58 -9.95
CA VAL A 28 3.79 8.47 -10.55
C VAL A 28 4.19 8.85 -11.96
N ILE A 29 5.48 8.81 -12.27
CA ILE A 29 5.99 9.05 -13.62
C ILE A 29 6.77 7.86 -14.16
N LYS A 30 6.71 7.70 -15.48
CA LYS A 30 7.48 6.67 -16.18
C LYS A 30 8.92 7.13 -16.40
N LEU A 31 9.88 6.37 -15.87
CA LEU A 31 11.31 6.61 -16.05
C LEU A 31 11.89 5.81 -17.22
N SER A 32 11.35 4.64 -17.54
CA SER A 32 11.78 3.83 -18.68
C SER A 32 10.66 2.87 -19.08
N VAL A 33 10.93 1.97 -20.02
CA VAL A 33 10.00 0.87 -20.35
C VAL A 33 9.79 -0.11 -19.18
N ALA A 34 10.66 -0.14 -18.18
CA ALA A 34 10.64 -1.10 -17.09
C ALA A 34 10.64 -0.45 -15.69
N THR A 35 10.58 0.88 -15.60
CA THR A 35 10.77 1.59 -14.31
C THR A 35 9.87 2.81 -14.21
N VAL A 36 9.30 2.99 -13.02
CA VAL A 36 8.55 4.17 -12.61
C VAL A 36 9.13 4.74 -11.33
N VAL A 37 8.75 5.97 -11.01
CA VAL A 37 8.95 6.56 -9.69
C VAL A 37 7.65 7.19 -9.21
N LYS A 38 7.22 6.79 -8.00
CA LYS A 38 6.21 7.51 -7.21
C LYS A 38 6.96 8.52 -6.35
N PHE A 39 6.57 9.79 -6.38
CA PHE A 39 7.23 10.83 -5.60
C PHE A 39 6.27 11.89 -5.10
N GLY A 40 6.58 12.46 -3.95
CA GLY A 40 5.78 13.51 -3.31
C GLY A 40 5.99 13.57 -1.81
N ALA A 41 5.19 14.39 -1.13
CA ALA A 41 5.30 14.60 0.31
C ALA A 41 4.70 13.43 1.12
N GLY A 42 3.78 12.65 0.54
CA GLY A 42 3.16 11.49 1.16
C GLY A 42 3.95 10.20 1.01
N VAL A 43 4.81 10.11 -0.02
CA VAL A 43 5.64 8.93 -0.29
C VAL A 43 6.64 8.70 0.84
N SER A 44 6.55 7.54 1.46
CA SER A 44 7.25 7.24 2.71
C SER A 44 8.17 6.02 2.60
N GLY A 45 9.13 5.93 3.53
CA GLY A 45 9.97 4.74 3.65
C GLY A 45 9.17 3.52 4.07
N GLU A 46 8.15 3.72 4.91
CA GLU A 46 7.25 2.63 5.34
C GLU A 46 6.47 2.03 4.15
N GLU A 47 6.06 2.84 3.17
CA GLU A 47 5.45 2.34 1.93
C GLU A 47 6.41 1.45 1.14
N ALA A 48 7.66 1.89 0.98
CA ALA A 48 8.68 1.11 0.28
C ALA A 48 8.98 -0.21 0.99
N ASP A 49 9.07 -0.18 2.32
CA ASP A 49 9.34 -1.35 3.15
C ASP A 49 8.16 -2.35 3.16
N ASN A 50 6.92 -1.84 3.24
CA ASN A 50 5.74 -2.66 3.08
C ASN A 50 5.71 -3.35 1.71
N GLN A 51 6.00 -2.62 0.63
CA GLN A 51 6.02 -3.19 -0.72
C GLN A 51 7.10 -4.25 -0.88
N ARG A 52 8.33 -4.02 -0.36
CA ARG A 52 9.39 -5.05 -0.34
C ARG A 52 8.93 -6.28 0.43
N ARG A 53 8.35 -6.07 1.61
CA ARG A 53 7.93 -7.19 2.45
C ARG A 53 6.78 -7.98 1.84
N ALA A 54 5.84 -7.31 1.17
CA ALA A 54 4.78 -7.95 0.41
C ALA A 54 5.34 -8.78 -0.75
N PHE A 55 6.32 -8.23 -1.49
CA PHE A 55 7.03 -8.95 -2.56
C PHE A 55 7.67 -10.26 -2.05
N ASP A 56 8.26 -10.24 -0.85
CA ASP A 56 8.90 -11.42 -0.26
C ASP A 56 7.92 -12.44 0.31
N LEU A 57 6.77 -11.99 0.80
CA LEU A 57 5.78 -12.84 1.48
C LEU A 57 4.79 -13.50 0.52
N LEU A 58 4.48 -12.85 -0.59
CA LEU A 58 3.40 -13.27 -1.47
C LEU A 58 3.90 -14.24 -2.54
N ASP A 59 3.05 -15.22 -2.86
CA ASP A 59 3.29 -16.11 -3.98
C ASP A 59 2.99 -15.36 -5.27
N GLY A 60 4.03 -15.10 -6.06
CA GLY A 60 3.94 -14.38 -7.33
C GLY A 60 3.05 -15.07 -8.38
N SER A 61 2.72 -16.36 -8.21
CA SER A 61 1.75 -17.06 -9.04
C SER A 61 0.29 -16.76 -8.66
N VAL A 62 0.06 -16.29 -7.43
CA VAL A 62 -1.26 -15.86 -6.95
C VAL A 62 -1.44 -14.36 -7.20
N VAL A 63 -0.44 -13.56 -6.82
CA VAL A 63 -0.47 -12.10 -6.95
C VAL A 63 0.93 -11.53 -7.08
N ARG A 64 1.13 -10.66 -8.07
CA ARG A 64 2.37 -9.94 -8.27
C ARG A 64 2.41 -8.67 -7.43
N VAL A 65 3.61 -8.29 -7.03
CA VAL A 65 3.95 -7.01 -6.41
C VAL A 65 5.05 -6.37 -7.25
N PRO A 66 5.01 -5.07 -7.57
CA PRO A 66 6.11 -4.43 -8.29
C PRO A 66 7.38 -4.49 -7.44
N ARG A 67 8.50 -4.92 -8.03
CA ARG A 67 9.76 -4.93 -7.29
C ARG A 67 10.21 -3.50 -6.97
N VAL A 68 10.49 -3.21 -5.69
CA VAL A 68 11.15 -1.96 -5.27
C VAL A 68 12.61 -1.99 -5.72
N ILE A 69 13.02 -0.97 -6.46
CA ILE A 69 14.39 -0.80 -6.94
C ILE A 69 15.16 0.09 -5.96
N ASP A 70 14.57 1.19 -5.53
CA ASP A 70 15.20 2.13 -4.60
C ASP A 70 14.16 2.97 -3.86
N PHE A 71 14.53 3.48 -2.69
CA PHE A 71 13.80 4.52 -1.99
C PHE A 71 14.78 5.55 -1.42
N PHE A 72 14.51 6.83 -1.67
CA PHE A 72 15.29 7.92 -1.10
C PHE A 72 14.42 9.15 -0.85
N THR A 73 14.95 10.06 -0.03
CA THR A 73 14.35 11.38 0.18
C THR A 73 15.21 12.46 -0.45
N TRP A 74 14.58 13.54 -0.89
CA TRP A 74 15.28 14.71 -1.41
C TRP A 74 14.65 15.97 -0.86
N THR A 75 15.50 16.85 -0.32
CA THR A 75 15.08 18.15 0.21
C THR A 75 15.49 19.26 -0.74
N ASP A 76 14.52 20.05 -1.17
CA ASP A 76 14.73 21.24 -2.00
C ASP A 76 13.84 22.38 -1.50
N GLY A 77 14.39 23.59 -1.40
CA GLY A 77 13.67 24.76 -0.91
C GLY A 77 13.07 24.61 0.49
N GLY A 78 13.62 23.75 1.35
CA GLY A 78 13.10 23.46 2.70
C GLY A 78 11.97 22.41 2.75
N TYR A 79 11.59 21.83 1.60
CA TYR A 79 10.57 20.79 1.51
C TYR A 79 11.19 19.44 1.17
N THR A 80 10.92 18.42 1.98
CA THR A 80 11.38 17.04 1.75
C THR A 80 10.30 16.23 1.04
N LYS A 81 10.69 15.52 -0.02
CA LYS A 81 9.84 14.55 -0.74
C LYS A 81 10.46 13.17 -0.69
N GLY A 82 9.62 12.14 -0.64
CA GLY A 82 10.03 10.76 -0.88
C GLY A 82 10.00 10.41 -2.37
N TYR A 83 10.85 9.47 -2.76
CA TYR A 83 10.96 8.94 -4.11
C TYR A 83 11.05 7.41 -4.00
N LEU A 84 9.98 6.73 -4.41
CA LEU A 84 9.89 5.28 -4.49
C LEU A 84 10.07 4.85 -5.95
N VAL A 85 11.23 4.28 -6.26
CA VAL A 85 11.57 3.78 -7.59
C VAL A 85 11.25 2.30 -7.64
N MET A 86 10.45 1.88 -8.62
CA MET A 86 9.97 0.49 -8.70
C MET A 86 9.78 0.02 -10.14
N GLU A 87 9.62 -1.28 -10.30
CA GLU A 87 9.25 -1.94 -11.55
C GLU A 87 8.00 -1.28 -12.16
N TYR A 88 8.05 -1.00 -13.47
CA TYR A 88 6.86 -0.67 -14.23
C TYR A 88 6.11 -1.94 -14.58
N ILE A 89 4.81 -1.98 -14.27
CA ILE A 89 3.93 -3.09 -14.63
C ILE A 89 3.08 -2.64 -15.83
N ASP A 90 3.18 -3.38 -16.93
CA ASP A 90 2.37 -3.17 -18.14
C ASP A 90 1.08 -3.99 -18.04
N GLY A 91 -0.05 -3.31 -18.02
CA GLY A 91 -1.37 -3.91 -17.89
C GLY A 91 -2.45 -2.85 -17.73
N ASP A 92 -3.68 -3.31 -17.53
CA ASP A 92 -4.87 -2.47 -17.53
C ASP A 92 -5.45 -2.31 -16.13
N ILE A 93 -5.87 -1.09 -15.81
CA ILE A 93 -6.74 -0.79 -14.67
C ILE A 93 -8.18 -0.82 -15.19
N LEU A 94 -9.03 -1.63 -14.57
CA LEU A 94 -10.43 -1.78 -14.97
C LEU A 94 -11.33 -1.02 -14.00
N GLU A 95 -12.23 -0.18 -14.53
CA GLU A 95 -13.21 0.54 -13.72
C GLU A 95 -14.32 -0.38 -13.17
N SER A 96 -14.65 -1.43 -13.91
CA SER A 96 -15.66 -2.42 -13.54
C SER A 96 -15.06 -3.83 -13.42
N VAL A 97 -15.47 -4.58 -12.41
CA VAL A 97 -15.06 -5.97 -12.19
C VAL A 97 -16.11 -6.94 -12.74
N SER A 98 -15.68 -7.98 -13.46
CA SER A 98 -16.55 -9.12 -13.79
C SER A 98 -16.44 -10.21 -12.72
N SER A 99 -17.25 -11.27 -12.84
CA SER A 99 -17.15 -12.44 -11.95
C SER A 99 -15.75 -13.05 -11.94
N TYR A 100 -15.04 -13.07 -13.08
CA TYR A 100 -13.67 -13.55 -13.15
C TYR A 100 -12.72 -12.71 -12.28
N GLN A 101 -12.83 -11.39 -12.34
CA GLN A 101 -12.00 -10.50 -11.50
C GLN A 101 -12.31 -10.69 -10.02
N ILE A 102 -13.59 -10.83 -9.67
CA ILE A 102 -14.01 -11.11 -8.28
C ILE A 102 -13.39 -12.43 -7.80
N ASP A 103 -13.44 -13.50 -8.60
CA ASP A 103 -12.85 -14.80 -8.23
C ASP A 103 -11.33 -14.69 -8.00
N GLN A 104 -10.62 -13.90 -8.79
CA GLN A 104 -9.18 -13.66 -8.57
C GLN A 104 -8.95 -12.88 -7.28
N ILE A 105 -9.70 -11.81 -7.02
CA ILE A 105 -9.59 -11.05 -5.77
C ILE A 105 -9.87 -11.94 -4.55
N VAL A 106 -10.86 -12.84 -4.62
CA VAL A 106 -11.15 -13.82 -3.55
C VAL A 106 -9.99 -14.80 -3.33
N LYS A 107 -9.31 -15.25 -4.40
CA LYS A 107 -8.09 -16.08 -4.27
C LYS A 107 -6.97 -15.32 -3.57
N ILE A 108 -6.76 -14.05 -3.92
CA ILE A 108 -5.75 -13.18 -3.30
C ILE A 108 -6.05 -12.99 -1.81
N LEU A 109 -7.30 -12.64 -1.46
CA LEU A 109 -7.72 -12.48 -0.06
C LEU A 109 -7.61 -13.79 0.74
N SER A 110 -7.88 -14.93 0.10
CA SER A 110 -7.64 -16.24 0.72
C SER A 110 -6.15 -16.46 0.99
N HIS A 111 -5.28 -16.14 0.04
CA HIS A 111 -3.82 -16.24 0.21
C HIS A 111 -3.32 -15.35 1.34
N PHE A 112 -3.75 -14.08 1.38
CA PHE A 112 -3.43 -13.14 2.45
C PHE A 112 -3.77 -13.69 3.84
N SER A 113 -4.92 -14.36 3.97
CA SER A 113 -5.36 -14.93 5.25
C SER A 113 -4.48 -16.06 5.77
N THR A 114 -3.63 -16.66 4.93
CA THR A 114 -2.66 -17.69 5.34
C THR A 114 -1.39 -17.09 5.95
N ILE A 115 -1.13 -15.80 5.72
CA ILE A 115 0.10 -15.12 6.13
C ILE A 115 -0.20 -14.36 7.42
N GLN A 116 0.32 -14.87 8.54
CA GLN A 116 0.04 -14.33 9.87
C GLN A 116 1.28 -13.75 10.56
N CYS A 117 1.05 -12.80 11.45
CA CYS A 117 2.06 -12.24 12.35
C CYS A 117 1.45 -12.05 13.74
N GLN A 118 2.28 -12.03 14.78
CA GLN A 118 1.82 -11.75 16.14
C GLN A 118 1.84 -10.26 16.47
N ARG A 119 2.58 -9.46 15.70
CA ARG A 119 2.71 -8.02 15.90
C ARG A 119 1.78 -7.27 14.94
N PRO A 120 0.89 -6.40 15.43
CA PRO A 120 0.05 -5.57 14.57
C PRO A 120 0.83 -4.41 13.97
N GLY A 121 0.27 -3.83 12.91
CA GLY A 121 0.85 -2.67 12.24
C GLY A 121 1.43 -3.00 10.87
N PRO A 122 2.31 -2.14 10.32
CA PRO A 122 2.87 -2.33 8.98
C PRO A 122 3.53 -3.70 8.80
N LEU A 123 3.72 -4.12 7.55
CA LEU A 123 4.35 -5.41 7.23
C LEU A 123 5.79 -5.48 7.76
N GLN A 124 6.43 -4.32 7.90
CA GLN A 124 7.68 -4.12 8.61
C GLN A 124 7.46 -3.20 9.83
N THR A 125 8.50 -2.54 10.32
CA THR A 125 8.39 -1.60 11.44
C THR A 125 7.91 -0.23 10.96
N GLY A 126 7.29 0.54 11.86
CA GLY A 126 6.94 1.93 11.57
C GLY A 126 5.50 2.25 11.93
N VAL A 127 4.99 3.30 11.30
CA VAL A 127 3.67 3.85 11.56
C VAL A 127 2.62 3.22 10.66
N SER A 128 1.47 2.86 11.22
CA SER A 128 0.29 2.45 10.43
C SER A 128 -0.28 3.65 9.67
N ARG A 129 -0.50 3.49 8.36
CA ARG A 129 -1.00 4.53 7.44
C ARG A 129 -2.25 4.06 6.70
N GLY A 130 -2.97 5.00 6.09
CA GLY A 130 -4.25 4.75 5.45
C GLY A 130 -5.44 5.20 6.29
N LEU A 131 -6.62 5.05 5.70
CA LEU A 131 -7.89 5.63 6.17
C LEU A 131 -8.24 5.29 7.63
N LEU A 132 -7.84 4.12 8.13
CA LEU A 132 -8.08 3.72 9.53
C LEU A 132 -7.28 4.54 10.56
N TRP A 133 -6.19 5.20 10.15
CA TRP A 133 -5.17 5.76 11.05
C TRP A 133 -4.90 7.26 10.85
N GLU A 134 -5.18 7.80 9.66
CA GLU A 134 -4.67 9.09 9.18
C GLU A 134 -5.08 10.32 10.01
N GLU A 135 -6.24 10.32 10.65
CA GLU A 135 -6.69 11.49 11.43
C GLU A 135 -6.07 11.59 12.84
N ASN A 136 -5.27 10.61 13.28
CA ASN A 136 -5.25 10.30 14.70
C ASN A 136 -3.89 9.98 15.36
N GLY A 137 -2.77 10.33 14.72
CA GLY A 137 -1.48 10.46 15.42
C GLY A 137 -0.43 9.40 15.13
N LYS A 138 -0.27 9.00 13.87
CA LYS A 138 0.83 8.15 13.39
C LYS A 138 1.09 6.94 14.32
N PRO A 139 0.09 6.07 14.54
CA PRO A 139 0.21 5.02 15.54
C PRO A 139 1.22 3.95 15.13
N ASN A 140 2.04 3.53 16.09
CA ASN A 140 2.88 2.35 16.03
C ASN A 140 2.53 1.48 17.25
N PHE A 141 2.23 0.21 17.00
CA PHE A 141 1.78 -0.73 18.01
C PHE A 141 2.78 -1.89 18.12
N GLU A 142 3.16 -2.21 19.35
CA GLU A 142 3.97 -3.41 19.64
C GLU A 142 3.10 -4.62 19.93
N THR A 143 1.86 -4.40 20.39
CA THR A 143 0.93 -5.46 20.80
C THR A 143 -0.50 -5.20 20.33
N VAL A 144 -1.28 -6.27 20.18
CA VAL A 144 -2.71 -6.19 19.84
C VAL A 144 -3.49 -5.39 20.89
N LYS A 145 -3.14 -5.51 22.17
CA LYS A 145 -3.75 -4.73 23.27
C LYS A 145 -3.57 -3.23 23.09
N GLN A 146 -2.38 -2.78 22.66
CA GLN A 146 -2.14 -1.36 22.42
C GLN A 146 -3.01 -0.84 21.26
N MET A 147 -3.10 -1.60 20.17
CA MET A 147 -3.96 -1.27 19.02
C MET A 147 -5.44 -1.24 19.43
N GLU A 148 -5.90 -2.26 20.16
CA GLU A 148 -7.27 -2.34 20.66
C GLU A 148 -7.62 -1.17 21.56
N HIS A 149 -6.76 -0.86 22.54
CA HIS A 149 -6.95 0.27 23.44
C HIS A 149 -7.03 1.58 22.66
N TRP A 150 -6.12 1.79 21.71
CA TRP A 150 -6.07 3.00 20.88
C TRP A 150 -7.35 3.20 20.07
N LEU A 151 -7.90 2.12 19.49
CA LEU A 151 -9.15 2.16 18.73
C LEU A 151 -10.37 2.38 19.63
N ASN A 152 -10.43 1.68 20.77
CA ASN A 152 -11.54 1.80 21.71
C ASN A 152 -11.64 3.20 22.35
N LEU A 153 -10.51 3.88 22.57
CA LEU A 153 -10.48 5.28 22.99
C LEU A 153 -11.13 6.23 21.96
N ARG A 154 -11.12 5.87 20.69
CA ARG A 154 -11.68 6.66 19.58
C ARG A 154 -13.12 6.27 19.22
N LEU A 155 -13.70 5.35 19.98
CA LEU A 155 -15.10 4.95 19.88
C LEU A 155 -15.83 5.27 21.20
N PRO A 156 -15.86 6.53 21.68
CA PRO A 156 -16.40 6.86 23.00
C PRO A 156 -17.89 6.54 23.13
N GLY A 157 -18.66 6.69 22.05
CA GLY A 157 -20.11 6.44 22.03
C GLY A 157 -20.52 4.99 21.73
N VAL A 158 -19.58 4.07 21.51
CA VAL A 158 -19.88 2.66 21.24
C VAL A 158 -19.77 1.87 22.54
N GLU A 159 -20.89 1.31 23.02
CA GLU A 159 -20.95 0.51 24.26
C GLU A 159 -20.12 -0.79 24.11
N SER A 160 -20.26 -1.47 22.97
CA SER A 160 -19.52 -2.69 22.66
C SER A 160 -18.10 -2.34 22.20
N LYS A 161 -17.13 -2.51 23.09
CA LYS A 161 -15.71 -2.31 22.76
C LYS A 161 -15.17 -3.45 21.90
N LEU A 162 -14.21 -3.11 21.04
CA LEU A 162 -13.46 -4.07 20.23
C LEU A 162 -12.67 -5.02 21.14
N ALA A 163 -12.66 -6.31 20.77
CA ALA A 163 -11.87 -7.36 21.41
C ALA A 163 -11.00 -8.04 20.32
N LEU A 164 -9.97 -7.34 19.89
CA LEU A 164 -9.09 -7.69 18.77
C LEU A 164 -8.20 -8.90 19.07
N GLU A 165 -7.84 -9.13 20.35
CA GLU A 165 -7.01 -10.28 20.75
C GLU A 165 -7.62 -11.64 20.41
N ARG A 166 -8.93 -11.69 20.11
CA ARG A 166 -9.63 -12.92 19.72
C ARG A 166 -9.44 -13.30 18.25
N TYR A 167 -8.84 -12.40 17.45
CA TYR A 167 -8.70 -12.58 16.01
C TYR A 167 -7.22 -12.68 15.63
N PRO A 168 -6.85 -13.62 14.74
CA PRO A 168 -5.50 -13.65 14.21
C PRO A 168 -5.23 -12.39 13.40
N LEU A 169 -4.00 -11.90 13.43
CA LEU A 169 -3.54 -10.86 12.52
C LEU A 169 -3.05 -11.52 11.24
N VAL A 170 -3.68 -11.16 10.14
CA VAL A 170 -3.34 -11.63 8.80
C VAL A 170 -2.81 -10.46 7.98
N LEU A 171 -2.14 -10.75 6.88
CA LEU A 171 -1.79 -9.72 5.91
C LEU A 171 -3.08 -9.04 5.41
N CYS A 172 -3.13 -7.73 5.50
CA CYS A 172 -4.15 -6.87 4.93
C CYS A 172 -3.46 -5.82 4.05
N HIS A 173 -4.08 -5.49 2.93
CA HIS A 173 -3.63 -4.41 2.05
C HIS A 173 -4.25 -3.07 2.45
N LEU A 174 -5.51 -3.09 2.89
CA LEU A 174 -6.26 -1.92 3.39
C LEU A 174 -6.43 -0.77 2.37
N ASP A 175 -6.24 -1.04 1.08
CA ASP A 175 -6.54 -0.10 -0.02
C ASP A 175 -6.79 -0.86 -1.34
N LEU A 176 -7.58 -1.95 -1.28
CA LEU A 176 -7.95 -2.74 -2.46
C LEU A 176 -9.00 -2.02 -3.32
N ALA A 177 -8.63 -0.88 -3.88
CA ALA A 177 -9.42 -0.15 -4.88
C ALA A 177 -9.07 -0.63 -6.30
N PRO A 178 -10.00 -0.50 -7.28
CA PRO A 178 -9.71 -0.80 -8.68
C PRO A 178 -8.43 -0.12 -9.22
N ARG A 179 -8.17 1.13 -8.81
CA ARG A 179 -6.96 1.90 -9.17
C ARG A 179 -5.63 1.23 -8.76
N ASN A 180 -5.67 0.34 -7.78
CA ASN A 180 -4.50 -0.36 -7.24
C ASN A 180 -4.39 -1.80 -7.76
N ILE A 181 -5.22 -2.20 -8.72
CA ILE A 181 -5.21 -3.54 -9.31
C ILE A 181 -4.90 -3.44 -10.80
N ILE A 182 -3.73 -3.95 -11.20
CA ILE A 182 -3.37 -4.09 -12.61
C ILE A 182 -3.66 -5.51 -13.06
N TRP A 183 -4.40 -5.63 -14.17
CA TRP A 183 -4.66 -6.88 -14.87
C TRP A 183 -3.66 -7.02 -16.02
N LEU A 184 -2.85 -8.08 -15.99
CA LEU A 184 -1.84 -8.33 -17.02
C LEU A 184 -2.43 -9.16 -18.16
N LYS A 185 -1.82 -9.05 -19.34
CA LYS A 185 -2.26 -9.75 -20.56
C LYS A 185 -2.22 -11.27 -20.45
N ASP A 186 -1.39 -11.81 -19.55
CA ASP A 186 -1.30 -13.25 -19.28
C ASP A 186 -2.34 -13.74 -18.26
N GLY A 187 -3.23 -12.86 -17.78
CA GLY A 187 -4.26 -13.16 -16.80
C GLY A 187 -3.80 -13.07 -15.34
N SER A 188 -2.51 -12.79 -15.10
CA SER A 188 -2.00 -12.52 -13.75
C SER A 188 -2.47 -11.16 -13.23
N VAL A 189 -2.47 -11.03 -11.89
CA VAL A 189 -2.92 -9.82 -11.20
C VAL A 189 -1.74 -9.23 -10.45
N CYS A 190 -1.58 -7.91 -10.52
CA CYS A 190 -0.59 -7.17 -9.75
C CYS A 190 -1.27 -6.13 -8.87
N LEU A 191 -0.85 -6.06 -7.60
CA LEU A 191 -1.35 -5.09 -6.63
C LEU A 191 -0.34 -3.97 -6.39
N LEU A 192 -0.83 -2.74 -6.40
CA LEU A 192 -0.09 -1.50 -6.21
C LEU A 192 -0.42 -0.83 -4.88
N ASP A 193 0.39 0.16 -4.50
CA ASP A 193 0.16 1.05 -3.36
C ASP A 193 0.03 0.32 -2.00
N TRP A 194 1.19 -0.08 -1.48
CA TRP A 194 1.31 -0.83 -0.24
C TRP A 194 1.46 0.06 1.00
N ALA A 195 1.16 1.36 0.89
CA ALA A 195 1.36 2.32 1.98
C ALA A 195 0.57 1.96 3.24
N SER A 196 -0.65 1.44 3.06
CA SER A 196 -1.57 1.08 4.16
C SER A 196 -1.43 -0.37 4.64
N ALA A 197 -0.61 -1.17 3.97
CA ALA A 197 -0.55 -2.60 4.21
C ALA A 197 0.06 -2.95 5.59
N GLY A 198 -0.40 -4.05 6.17
CA GLY A 198 0.09 -4.51 7.46
C GLY A 198 -0.60 -5.78 7.96
N PHE A 199 -0.27 -6.17 9.20
CA PHE A 199 -0.88 -7.29 9.90
C PHE A 199 -1.99 -6.81 10.81
N TYR A 200 -3.22 -7.16 10.45
CA TYR A 200 -4.43 -6.71 11.16
C TYR A 200 -5.49 -7.80 11.19
N PRO A 201 -6.53 -7.70 12.03
CA PRO A 201 -7.68 -8.58 11.94
C PRO A 201 -8.33 -8.48 10.56
N ARG A 202 -8.62 -9.63 9.92
CA ARG A 202 -9.15 -9.71 8.54
C ARG A 202 -10.36 -8.81 8.28
N PHE A 203 -11.20 -8.59 9.28
CA PHE A 203 -12.40 -7.78 9.12
C PHE A 203 -12.10 -6.30 8.83
N PHE A 204 -10.89 -5.79 9.12
CA PHE A 204 -10.50 -4.43 8.70
C PHE A 204 -10.49 -4.28 7.18
N GLU A 205 -9.98 -5.28 6.46
CA GLU A 205 -9.98 -5.29 4.99
C GLU A 205 -11.43 -5.23 4.46
N ILE A 206 -12.32 -6.04 5.05
CA ILE A 206 -13.74 -6.09 4.67
C ILE A 206 -14.43 -4.75 4.95
N CYS A 207 -14.13 -4.11 6.08
CA CYS A 207 -14.69 -2.81 6.41
C CYS A 207 -14.26 -1.73 5.41
N LEU A 208 -12.98 -1.71 5.02
CA LEU A 208 -12.49 -0.71 4.07
C LEU A 208 -13.04 -0.90 2.66
N LEU A 209 -13.17 -2.15 2.19
CA LEU A 209 -13.84 -2.43 0.92
C LEU A 209 -15.25 -1.83 0.85
N LYS A 210 -15.99 -1.82 1.96
CA LYS A 210 -17.33 -1.20 2.04
C LYS A 210 -17.34 0.32 2.11
N ILE A 211 -16.27 0.94 2.60
CA ILE A 211 -16.16 2.40 2.69
C ILE A 211 -15.73 2.99 1.34
N MET A 212 -15.06 2.18 0.53
CA MET A 212 -14.50 2.57 -0.77
C MET A 212 -15.43 2.29 -1.96
N GLU A 213 -16.56 1.60 -1.74
CA GLU A 213 -17.71 1.55 -2.67
C GLU A 213 -18.44 2.90 -2.72
#